data_AF-A0A529HN06-F1
#
_entry.id   AF-A0A529HN06-F1
#
_cell.length_a   1.000
_cell.length_b   1.000
_cell.length_c   1.000
_cell.angle_alpha   90.00
_cell.angle_beta   90.00
_cell.angle_gamma   90.00
#
_symmetry.space_group_name_H-M   'P 1'
#
loop_
_entity.id
_entity.type
_entity.pdbx_description
1 polymer ?
#
loop_
_entity_poly.entity_id
_entity_poly.type
_entity_poly.pdbx_seq_one_letter_code
_entity_poly.pdbx_strand_id
1 'polypeptide(L)'
;KSLLIALTIAFTLGQAACALAPDFTSMLLLRIATAVAHGCYFGVAMVVAVGLVREDQRGRAVAVILSGLTVSNVIGVPAGTAIGGLWGWRATFSVMCALGVIAIVAMLALLPRTA
;
A
#
# COMPACT_ATOMS: atom_id res chain seq x y z
N LYS A 1 2.70 10.13 -11.82
CA LYS A 1 3.65 9.00 -11.58
C LYS A 1 4.59 9.22 -10.39
N SER A 2 5.46 10.25 -10.41
CA SER A 2 6.49 10.46 -9.37
C SER A 2 5.93 10.47 -7.94
N LEU A 3 4.86 11.24 -7.70
CA LEU A 3 4.20 11.32 -6.40
C LEU A 3 3.66 9.95 -5.91
N LEU A 4 3.05 9.16 -6.79
CA LEU A 4 2.52 7.83 -6.44
C LEU A 4 3.63 6.90 -5.94
N ILE A 5 4.77 6.89 -6.64
CA ILE A 5 5.94 6.09 -6.28
C ILE A 5 6.54 6.61 -4.97
N ALA A 6 6.69 7.93 -4.81
CA ALA A 6 7.22 8.54 -3.59
C ALA A 6 6.38 8.18 -2.35
N LEU A 7 5.04 8.24 -2.47
CA LEU A 7 4.12 7.84 -1.39
C LEU A 7 4.22 6.34 -1.08
N THR A 8 4.39 5.50 -2.10
CA THR A 8 4.57 4.05 -1.92
C THR A 8 5.89 3.74 -1.22
N ILE A 9 6.98 4.45 -1.57
CA ILE A 9 8.28 4.36 -0.89
C ILE A 9 8.14 4.79 0.56
N ALA A 10 7.50 5.92 0.84
CA ALA A 10 7.29 6.41 2.20
C ALA A 10 6.48 5.41 3.05
N PHE A 11 5.41 4.85 2.49
CA PHE A 11 4.63 3.79 3.14
C PHE A 11 5.50 2.55 3.44
N THR A 12 6.29 2.11 2.46
CA THR A 12 7.16 0.93 2.59
C THR A 12 8.24 1.12 3.67
N LEU A 13 8.90 2.28 3.67
CA LEU A 13 9.88 2.64 4.71
C LEU A 13 9.24 2.72 6.09
N GLY A 14 8.03 3.25 6.19
CA GLY A 14 7.34 3.31 7.46
C GLY A 14 6.87 1.94 7.97
N GLN A 15 6.53 1.01 7.07
CA GLN A 15 6.30 -0.39 7.44
C GLN A 15 7.59 -1.05 7.95
N ALA A 16 8.74 -0.78 7.34
CA ALA A 16 10.04 -1.23 7.84
C ALA A 16 10.34 -0.64 9.23
N ALA A 17 10.08 0.66 9.43
CA ALA A 17 10.26 1.32 10.71
C ALA A 17 9.35 0.70 11.80
N CYS A 18 8.08 0.42 11.49
CA CYS A 18 7.17 -0.27 12.40
C CYS A 18 7.66 -1.68 12.75
N ALA A 19 8.24 -2.41 11.79
CA ALA A 19 8.81 -3.74 12.03
C ALA A 19 10.04 -3.69 12.95
N LEU A 20 10.76 -2.57 12.98
CA LEU A 20 11.96 -2.36 13.79
C LEU A 20 11.67 -1.67 15.14
N ALA A 21 10.48 -1.11 15.34
CA ALA A 21 10.12 -0.32 16.52
C ALA A 21 10.39 -1.07 17.84
N PRO A 22 11.05 -0.44 18.83
CA PRO A 22 11.45 -1.11 20.07
C PRO A 22 10.27 -1.51 20.98
N ASP A 23 9.17 -0.77 20.92
CA ASP A 23 8.00 -0.95 21.77
C ASP A 23 6.69 -0.62 21.02
N PHE A 24 5.55 -0.93 21.64
CA PHE A 24 4.24 -0.73 21.02
C PHE A 24 3.90 0.75 20.82
N THR A 25 4.33 1.64 21.71
CA THR A 25 4.00 3.07 21.63
C THR A 25 4.75 3.73 20.48
N SER A 26 6.05 3.46 20.35
CA SER A 26 6.84 3.94 19.21
C SER A 26 6.31 3.40 17.88
N MET A 27 5.91 2.12 17.86
CA MET A 27 5.25 1.50 16.73
C MET A 27 3.92 2.19 16.36
N LEU A 28 3.07 2.49 17.34
CA LEU A 28 1.78 3.13 17.13
C LEU A 28 1.94 4.55 16.55
N LEU A 29 2.91 5.32 17.04
CA LEU A 29 3.21 6.65 16.50
C LEU A 29 3.66 6.59 15.03
N LEU A 30 4.54 5.65 14.69
CA LEU A 30 4.94 5.40 13.30
C LEU A 30 3.75 4.95 12.45
N ARG A 31 2.81 4.21 13.03
CA ARG A 31 1.58 3.78 12.34
C ARG A 31 0.69 4.94 11.97
N ILE A 32 0.57 5.94 12.85
CA ILE A 32 -0.20 7.15 12.55
C ILE A 32 0.42 7.89 11.36
N ALA A 33 1.75 8.09 11.39
CA ALA A 33 2.46 8.76 10.30
C ALA A 33 2.30 8.01 8.95
N THR A 34 2.42 6.68 8.97
CA THR A 34 2.26 5.85 7.77
C THR A 34 0.83 5.79 7.25
N ALA A 35 -0.17 5.84 8.14
CA ALA A 35 -1.57 5.88 7.75
C ALA A 35 -1.90 7.14 6.94
N VAL A 36 -1.30 8.29 7.28
CA VAL A 36 -1.46 9.52 6.50
C VAL A 36 -0.92 9.36 5.08
N ALA A 37 0.31 8.84 4.94
CA ALA A 37 0.91 8.58 3.61
C ALA A 37 0.06 7.62 2.78
N HIS A 38 -0.50 6.58 3.39
CA HIS A 38 -1.39 5.63 2.73
C HIS A 38 -2.71 6.30 2.29
N GLY A 39 -3.30 7.16 3.11
CA GLY A 39 -4.49 7.93 2.75
C GLY A 39 -4.28 8.81 1.51
N CYS A 40 -3.16 9.54 1.47
CA CYS A 40 -2.78 10.33 0.29
C CYS A 40 -2.53 9.44 -0.94
N TYR A 41 -1.89 8.29 -0.75
CA TYR A 41 -1.62 7.32 -1.83
C TYR A 41 -2.91 6.89 -2.53
N PHE A 42 -3.95 6.52 -1.78
CA PHE A 42 -5.18 6.02 -2.37
C PHE A 42 -5.86 7.06 -3.27
N GLY A 43 -5.93 8.32 -2.84
CA GLY A 43 -6.46 9.43 -3.63
C GLY A 43 -5.67 9.66 -4.93
N VAL A 44 -4.34 9.72 -4.83
CA VAL A 44 -3.46 9.91 -6.00
C VAL A 44 -3.52 8.72 -6.95
N ALA A 45 -3.53 7.49 -6.43
CA ALA A 45 -3.63 6.26 -7.21
C ALA A 45 -4.91 6.24 -8.05
N MET A 46 -6.03 6.68 -7.46
CA MET A 46 -7.31 6.75 -8.13
C MET A 46 -7.29 7.72 -9.31
N VAL A 47 -6.76 8.93 -9.10
CA VAL A 47 -6.62 9.95 -10.16
C VAL A 47 -5.72 9.44 -11.29
N VAL A 48 -4.59 8.83 -10.95
CA VAL A 48 -3.67 8.25 -11.95
C VAL A 48 -4.36 7.15 -12.75
N ALA A 49 -5.06 6.21 -12.09
CA ALA A 49 -5.70 5.10 -12.78
C ALA A 49 -6.82 5.53 -13.73
N VAL A 50 -7.65 6.47 -13.30
CA VAL A 50 -8.72 7.06 -14.13
C VAL A 50 -8.14 7.86 -15.31
N GLY A 51 -6.97 8.47 -15.13
CA GLY A 51 -6.24 9.17 -16.20
C GLY A 51 -5.57 8.25 -17.22
N LEU A 52 -5.35 6.96 -16.90
CA LEU A 52 -4.74 5.98 -17.80
C LEU A 52 -5.74 5.29 -18.74
N VAL A 53 -7.04 5.47 -18.51
CA VAL A 53 -8.10 4.84 -19.30
C VAL A 53 -8.89 5.88 -20.09
N ARG A 54 -9.55 5.43 -21.16
CA ARG A 54 -10.49 6.26 -21.92
C ARG A 54 -11.68 6.66 -21.04
N GLU A 55 -12.32 7.79 -21.35
CA GLU A 55 -13.39 8.37 -20.55
C GLU A 55 -14.57 7.41 -20.33
N ASP A 56 -14.94 6.65 -21.35
CA ASP A 56 -15.98 5.61 -21.33
C ASP A 56 -15.65 4.43 -20.40
N GLN A 57 -14.38 4.27 -20.01
CA GLN A 57 -13.89 3.16 -19.22
C GLN A 57 -13.54 3.55 -17.78
N ARG A 58 -13.68 4.83 -17.40
CA ARG A 58 -13.34 5.32 -16.06
C ARG A 58 -14.11 4.60 -14.95
N GLY A 59 -15.40 4.35 -15.16
CA GLY A 59 -16.22 3.56 -14.22
C GLY A 59 -15.71 2.13 -14.03
N ARG A 60 -15.21 1.50 -15.10
CA ARG A 60 -14.61 0.16 -15.03
C ARG A 60 -13.28 0.17 -14.28
N ALA A 61 -12.43 1.18 -14.51
CA ALA A 61 -11.17 1.33 -13.76
C ALA A 61 -11.41 1.50 -12.26
N VAL A 62 -12.40 2.32 -11.88
CA VAL A 62 -12.85 2.50 -10.50
C VAL A 62 -13.29 1.17 -9.90
N ALA A 63 -14.16 0.44 -10.60
CA ALA A 63 -14.67 -0.85 -10.15
C ALA A 63 -13.54 -1.87 -9.93
N VAL A 64 -12.55 -1.92 -10.83
CA VAL A 64 -11.39 -2.81 -10.70
C VAL A 64 -10.59 -2.48 -9.44
N ILE A 65 -10.29 -1.21 -9.17
CA ILE A 65 -9.54 -0.81 -7.97
C ILE A 65 -10.31 -1.19 -6.69
N LEU A 66 -11.59 -0.86 -6.64
CA LEU A 66 -12.43 -1.16 -5.48
C LEU A 66 -12.60 -2.67 -5.28
N SER A 67 -12.76 -3.44 -6.36
CA SER A 67 -12.80 -4.91 -6.28
C SER A 67 -11.51 -5.48 -5.71
N GLY A 68 -10.36 -4.93 -6.12
CA GLY A 68 -9.05 -5.28 -5.57
C GLY A 68 -8.96 -4.96 -4.08
N LEU A 69 -9.48 -3.81 -3.64
CA LEU A 69 -9.54 -3.44 -2.22
C LEU A 69 -10.40 -4.41 -1.40
N THR A 70 -11.54 -4.85 -1.93
CA THR A 70 -12.40 -5.84 -1.28
C THR A 70 -11.69 -7.18 -1.14
N VAL A 71 -11.13 -7.71 -2.22
CA VAL A 71 -10.38 -8.99 -2.22
C VAL A 71 -9.19 -8.91 -1.25
N SER A 72 -8.49 -7.78 -1.24
CA SER A 72 -7.36 -7.54 -0.34
C SER A 72 -7.77 -7.54 1.12
N ASN A 73 -8.95 -7.01 1.48
CA ASN A 73 -9.44 -7.08 2.86
C ASN A 73 -9.82 -8.50 3.27
N VAL A 74 -10.55 -9.21 2.40
CA VAL A 74 -11.02 -10.58 2.67
C VAL A 74 -9.84 -11.53 2.91
N ILE A 75 -8.77 -11.42 2.13
CA ILE A 75 -7.60 -12.30 2.26
C ILE A 75 -6.59 -11.72 3.26
N GLY A 76 -6.37 -10.42 3.22
CA GLY A 76 -5.28 -9.76 3.95
C GLY A 76 -5.47 -9.76 5.46
N VAL A 77 -6.71 -9.58 5.96
CA VAL A 77 -6.96 -9.57 7.41
C VAL A 77 -6.70 -10.95 8.03
N PRO A 78 -7.28 -12.07 7.53
CA PRO A 78 -6.97 -13.40 8.06
C PRO A 78 -5.50 -13.78 7.93
N ALA A 79 -4.87 -13.49 6.78
CA ALA A 79 -3.46 -13.76 6.57
C ALA A 79 -2.59 -12.97 7.54
N GLY A 80 -2.89 -11.68 7.75
CA GLY A 80 -2.19 -10.82 8.69
C GLY A 80 -2.33 -11.30 10.14
N THR A 81 -3.52 -11.76 10.54
CA THR A 81 -3.77 -12.34 11.87
C THR A 81 -3.02 -13.66 12.04
N ALA A 82 -3.01 -14.54 11.05
CA ALA A 82 -2.28 -15.81 11.10
C ALA A 82 -0.76 -15.59 11.23
N ILE A 83 -0.20 -14.69 10.42
CA ILE A 83 1.22 -14.28 10.50
C ILE A 83 1.52 -13.70 11.89
N GLY A 84 0.67 -12.80 12.37
CA GLY A 84 0.84 -12.16 13.68
C GLY A 84 0.75 -13.15 14.84
N GLY A 85 -0.10 -14.18 14.74
CA GLY A 85 -0.23 -15.22 15.75
C GLY A 85 0.95 -16.19 15.79
N LEU A 86 1.51 -16.56 14.63
CA LEU A 86 2.60 -17.54 14.53
C LEU A 86 3.99 -16.94 14.75
N TRP A 87 4.23 -15.74 14.21
CA TRP A 87 5.56 -15.11 14.18
C TRP A 87 5.61 -13.75 14.89
N GLY A 88 4.52 -13.37 15.57
CA GLY A 88 4.41 -12.09 16.25
C GLY A 88 4.05 -10.93 15.31
N TRP A 89 3.58 -9.84 15.91
CA TRP A 89 3.06 -8.67 15.18
C TRP A 89 4.10 -8.02 14.24
N ARG A 90 5.39 -8.08 14.59
CA ARG A 90 6.49 -7.51 13.77
C ARG A 90 6.57 -8.15 12.39
N ALA A 91 6.34 -9.46 12.31
CA ALA A 91 6.38 -10.20 11.06
C ALA A 91 5.35 -9.67 10.05
N THR A 92 4.16 -9.27 10.52
CA THR A 92 3.14 -8.66 9.68
C THR A 92 3.65 -7.37 9.03
N PHE A 93 4.41 -6.54 9.75
CA PHE A 93 5.02 -5.33 9.20
C PHE A 93 6.11 -5.63 8.17
N SER A 94 6.96 -6.63 8.43
CA SER A 94 8.00 -7.08 7.49
C SER A 94 7.39 -7.61 6.18
N VAL A 95 6.32 -8.40 6.25
CA VAL A 95 5.63 -8.91 5.06
C VAL A 95 5.02 -7.77 4.25
N MET A 96 4.37 -6.81 4.91
CA MET A 96 3.81 -5.63 4.24
C MET A 96 4.91 -4.75 3.62
N CYS A 97 6.08 -4.64 4.26
CA CYS A 97 7.25 -3.98 3.67
C CYS A 97 7.69 -4.69 2.38
N ALA A 98 7.77 -6.02 2.39
CA ALA A 98 8.12 -6.80 1.20
C ALA A 98 7.10 -6.59 0.06
N LEU A 99 5.80 -6.61 0.37
CA LEU A 99 4.74 -6.30 -0.59
C LEU A 99 4.85 -4.86 -1.14
N GLY A 100 5.22 -3.90 -0.29
CA GLY A 100 5.49 -2.52 -0.70
C GLY A 100 6.64 -2.43 -1.71
N VAL A 101 7.74 -3.16 -1.48
CA VAL A 101 8.85 -3.25 -2.44
C VAL A 101 8.39 -3.85 -3.77
N ILE A 102 7.63 -4.94 -3.75
CA ILE A 102 7.07 -5.56 -4.95
C ILE A 102 6.18 -4.56 -5.72
N ALA A 103 5.33 -3.81 -5.02
CA ALA A 103 4.48 -2.80 -5.61
C ALA A 103 5.29 -1.66 -6.27
N ILE A 104 6.37 -1.20 -5.62
CA ILE A 104 7.27 -0.18 -6.18
C ILE A 104 7.91 -0.67 -7.48
N VAL A 105 8.43 -1.91 -7.50
CA VAL A 105 9.01 -2.52 -8.70
C VAL A 105 7.98 -2.63 -9.82
N ALA A 106 6.77 -3.11 -9.51
CA ALA A 106 5.68 -3.20 -10.48
C ALA A 106 5.29 -1.83 -11.04
N MET A 107 5.20 -0.80 -10.19
CA MET A 107 4.91 0.57 -10.63
C MET A 107 6.01 1.12 -11.53
N LEU A 108 7.28 0.90 -11.19
CA LEU A 108 8.40 1.37 -12.00
C LEU A 108 8.41 0.70 -13.38
N ALA A 109 8.08 -0.59 -13.46
CA ALA A 109 8.05 -1.37 -14.69
C ALA A 109 6.81 -1.10 -15.56
N LEU A 110 5.63 -0.94 -14.95
CA LEU A 110 4.34 -0.94 -15.68
C LEU A 110 3.74 0.46 -15.88
N LEU A 111 4.00 1.45 -15.01
CA LEU A 111 3.44 2.79 -15.22
C LEU A 111 4.17 3.51 -16.35
N PRO A 112 3.45 4.07 -17.35
CA PRO A 112 4.07 4.89 -18.39
C PRO A 112 4.76 6.12 -17.78
N ARG A 113 5.92 6.50 -18.34
CA ARG A 113 6.71 7.65 -17.85
C ARG A 113 6.01 8.99 -18.04
N THR A 114 5.04 9.04 -18.94
CA THR A 114 4.28 10.23 -19.34
C THR A 114 2.79 9.98 -19.13
N ALA A 115 2.25 10.68 -18.14
CA ALA A 115 0.88 11.16 -18.11
C ALA A 115 0.98 12.64 -17.70
#